data_AF-A0A1Y5K3D5-F1
#
_entry.id   AF-A0A1Y5K3D5-F1
#
_cell.length_a   1.000
_cell.length_b   1.000
_cell.length_c   1.000
_cell.angle_alpha   90.00
_cell.angle_beta   90.00
_cell.angle_gamma   90.00
#
_symmetry.space_group_name_H-M   'P 1'
#
loop_
_entity.id
_entity.type
_entity.pdbx_description
1 polymer ?
#
loop_
_entity_poly.entity_id
_entity_poly.type
_entity_poly.pdbx_seq_one_letter_code
_entity_poly.pdbx_strand_id
1 'polypeptide(L)' 'MQIISSNNNGLQMQKGYALAIITNKGKIIQSGMVVELMVFEAMLDHIIKTFCARFTSIDPNYFKEPK' A
#
# COMPACT_ATOMS: atom_id res chain seq x y z
N MET A 1 -8.89 13.45 -13.58
CA MET A 1 -8.67 13.95 -12.19
C MET A 1 -8.32 12.75 -11.35
N GLN A 2 -7.10 12.69 -10.80
CA GLN A 2 -6.58 11.53 -10.09
C GLN A 2 -6.71 11.75 -8.58
N ILE A 3 -7.56 10.95 -7.93
CA ILE A 3 -7.88 11.08 -6.48
C ILE A 3 -6.82 10.39 -5.60
N ILE A 4 -6.17 9.37 -6.17
CA ILE A 4 -5.18 8.52 -5.51
C ILE A 4 -3.91 8.48 -6.37
N SER A 5 -2.77 8.83 -5.80
CA SER A 5 -1.45 8.64 -6.40
C SER A 5 -0.53 7.90 -5.43
N SER A 6 0.62 7.43 -5.91
CA SER A 6 1.65 6.84 -5.06
C SER A 6 3.01 7.48 -5.35
N ASN A 7 3.87 7.52 -4.34
CA ASN A 7 5.27 7.87 -4.46
C ASN A 7 6.11 6.97 -3.54
N ASN A 8 7.42 7.23 -3.48
CA ASN A 8 8.35 6.43 -2.68
C ASN A 8 8.08 6.47 -1.17
N ASN A 9 7.29 7.44 -0.70
CA ASN A 9 6.96 7.65 0.70
C ASN A 9 5.55 7.14 1.05
N GLY A 10 4.75 6.71 0.08
CA GLY A 10 3.44 6.13 0.34
C GLY A 10 2.37 6.43 -0.71
N LEU A 11 1.13 6.08 -0.36
CA LEU A 11 -0.07 6.50 -1.07
C LEU A 11 -0.41 7.95 -0.71
N GLN A 12 -0.76 8.77 -1.68
CA GLN A 12 -1.24 10.13 -1.49
C GLN A 12 -2.71 10.26 -1.93
N MET A 13 -3.49 10.91 -1.08
CA MET A 13 -4.89 11.23 -1.33
C MET A 13 -5.03 12.73 -1.65
N GLN A 14 -5.91 13.05 -2.60
CA GLN A 14 -6.30 14.44 -2.81
C GLN A 14 -6.94 15.02 -1.54
N LYS A 15 -6.66 16.30 -1.24
CA LYS A 15 -7.24 17.00 -0.08
C LYS A 15 -8.77 16.86 -0.06
N GLY A 16 -9.31 16.48 1.10
CA GLY A 16 -10.74 16.23 1.30
C GLY A 16 -11.15 14.76 1.13
N TYR A 17 -10.23 13.89 0.73
CA TYR A 17 -10.44 12.44 0.65
C TYR A 17 -9.53 11.70 1.64
N ALA A 18 -9.99 10.53 2.07
CA ALA A 18 -9.23 9.59 2.90
C ALA A 18 -9.62 8.17 2.51
N LEU A 19 -8.70 7.22 2.66
CA LEU A 19 -9.04 5.80 2.52
C LEU A 19 -9.79 5.30 3.76
N ALA A 20 -10.68 4.34 3.55
CA ALA A 20 -11.44 3.71 4.62
C ALA A 20 -11.65 2.23 4.34
N ILE A 21 -11.55 1.42 5.39
CA ILE A 21 -12.01 0.04 5.40
C ILE A 21 -13.51 0.08 5.75
N ILE A 22 -14.33 -0.43 4.85
CA ILE A 22 -15.78 -0.47 5.02
C ILE A 22 -16.26 -1.92 5.07
N THR A 23 -17.24 -2.17 5.93
CA THR A 23 -18.02 -3.42 5.87
C THR A 23 -18.85 -3.46 4.59
N ASN A 24 -19.29 -4.64 4.19
CA ASN A 24 -20.28 -4.82 3.11
C ASN A 24 -21.62 -4.11 3.36
N LYS A 25 -21.91 -3.70 4.60
CA LYS A 25 -23.07 -2.90 4.99
C LYS A 25 -22.82 -1.39 4.95
N GLY A 26 -21.64 -0.95 4.47
CA GLY A 26 -21.28 0.47 4.38
C GLY A 26 -20.78 1.11 5.67
N LYS A 27 -20.69 0.36 6.78
CA LYS A 27 -20.09 0.87 8.03
C LYS A 27 -18.58 1.01 7.87
N ILE A 28 -18.03 2.20 8.18
CA ILE A 28 -16.59 2.43 8.28
C ILE A 28 -16.05 1.74 9.53
N ILE A 29 -15.03 0.90 9.34
CA ILE A 29 -14.29 0.20 10.41
C ILE A 29 -13.07 1.03 10.82
N GLN A 30 -12.35 1.57 9.83
CA GLN A 30 -11.12 2.33 10.02
C GLN A 30 -10.90 3.27 8.83
N SER A 31 -10.26 4.42 9.03
CA SER A 31 -9.98 5.36 7.95
C SER A 31 -8.73 6.22 8.18
N GLY A 32 -8.29 6.91 7.13
CA GLY A 32 -7.16 7.84 7.14
C GLY A 32 -5.80 7.17 6.96
N MET A 33 -4.76 7.84 7.47
CA MET A 33 -3.35 7.50 7.22
C MET A 33 -2.98 6.04 7.55
N VAL A 34 -3.59 5.45 8.57
CA VAL A 34 -3.33 4.05 8.92
C VAL A 34 -3.78 3.10 7.80
N VAL A 35 -4.94 3.36 7.19
CA VAL A 35 -5.43 2.55 6.06
C VAL A 35 -4.55 2.79 4.83
N GLU A 36 -4.11 4.03 4.61
CA GLU A 36 -3.20 4.37 3.50
C GLU A 36 -1.87 3.62 3.59
N LEU A 37 -1.29 3.54 4.79
CA LEU A 37 -0.07 2.78 5.04
C LEU A 37 -0.30 1.28 4.82
N MET A 38 -1.37 0.70 5.37
CA MET A 38 -1.69 -0.72 5.21
C MET A 38 -1.85 -1.11 3.73
N VAL A 39 -2.53 -0.27 2.94
CA VAL A 39 -2.71 -0.51 1.50
C VAL A 39 -1.37 -0.41 0.77
N PHE A 40 -0.55 0.60 1.10
CA PHE A 40 0.76 0.77 0.51
C PHE A 40 1.68 -0.43 0.79
N GLU A 41 1.76 -0.87 2.05
CA GLU A 41 2.57 -2.03 2.45
C GLU A 41 2.13 -3.32 1.75
N ALA A 42 0.81 -3.55 1.64
CA ALA A 42 0.27 -4.71 0.92
C ALA A 42 0.60 -4.67 -0.58
N MET A 43 0.53 -3.49 -1.21
CA MET A 43 0.93 -3.32 -2.61
C MET A 43 2.43 -3.55 -2.81
N LEU A 44 3.25 -3.01 -1.91
CA LEU A 44 4.70 -3.16 -1.94
C LEU A 44 5.10 -4.63 -1.81
N ASP A 45 4.53 -5.35 -0.85
CA ASP A 45 4.79 -6.79 -0.66
C ASP A 45 4.39 -7.61 -1.90
N HIS A 46 3.26 -7.28 -2.54
CA HIS A 46 2.84 -7.95 -3.78
C HIS A 46 3.82 -7.71 -4.93
N ILE A 47 4.30 -6.47 -5.10
CA ILE A 47 5.30 -6.13 -6.13
C ILE A 47 6.61 -6.86 -5.87
N ILE A 48 7.11 -6.82 -4.63
CA ILE A 48 8.36 -7.50 -4.23
C ILE A 48 8.25 -9.00 -4.53
N LYS A 49 7.16 -9.66 -4.11
CA LYS A 49 6.94 -11.09 -4.37
C LYS A 49 6.90 -11.40 -5.86
N THR A 50 6.18 -10.59 -6.63
CA THR A 50 6.05 -10.77 -8.10
C THR A 50 7.40 -10.58 -8.79
N PHE A 51 8.21 -9.62 -8.33
CA PHE A 51 9.55 -9.38 -8.83
C PHE A 51 10.48 -10.55 -8.49
N CYS A 52 10.57 -10.94 -7.21
CA CYS A 52 11.47 -12.02 -6.77
C CYS A 52 11.08 -13.39 -7.36
N ALA A 53 9.80 -13.62 -7.65
CA ALA A 53 9.36 -14.84 -8.36
C ALA A 53 10.00 -14.99 -9.75
N ARG A 54 10.48 -13.89 -10.37
CA ARG A 54 11.18 -13.91 -11.66
C ARG A 54 12.70 -14.03 -11.52
N PHE A 55 13.25 -13.83 -10.33
CA PHE A 55 14.69 -13.84 -10.07
C PHE A 55 14.99 -14.74 -8.87
N THR A 56 15.36 -15.99 -9.13
CA THR A 56 15.56 -17.04 -8.11
C THR A 56 16.66 -16.76 -7.08
N SER A 57 17.53 -15.77 -7.32
CA SER A 57 18.64 -15.40 -6.45
C SER A 57 18.37 -14.19 -5.55
N ILE A 58 17.21 -13.54 -5.66
CA ILE A 58 16.91 -12.33 -4.89
C ILE A 58 15.95 -12.71 -3.76
N ASP A 59 16.42 -12.62 -2.52
CA ASP A 59 15.59 -12.77 -1.32
C ASP A 59 14.64 -11.55 -1.19
N PRO A 60 13.30 -11.76 -1.15
CA PRO A 60 12.32 -10.71 -0.87
C PRO A 60 12.61 -9.85 0.35
N ASN A 61 13.28 -10.39 1.37
CA ASN A 61 13.61 -9.68 2.60
C ASN A 61 14.58 -8.51 2.38
N TYR A 62 15.38 -8.55 1.30
CA TYR A 62 16.30 -7.46 0.93
C TYR A 62 15.59 -6.12 0.71
N PHE A 63 14.30 -6.13 0.38
CA PHE A 63 13.50 -4.93 0.11
C PHE A 63 12.75 -4.39 1.34
N LYS A 64 12.75 -5.12 2.47
CA LYS A 64 11.96 -4.79 3.65
C LYS A 64 12.73 -4.04 4.74
N GLU A 65 14.06 -4.05 4.69
CA GLU A 65 14.89 -3.33 5.67
C GLU A 65 15.30 -1.95 5.15
N PRO A 66 15.05 -0.86 5.90
CA PRO A 66 15.68 0.42 5.63
C PRO A 66 17.18 0.28 5.95
N LYS A 67 18.03 0.65 4.98
CA LYS A 67 19.44 1.00 5.26
C LYS A 67 19.53 2.41 5.83
#